data_AF-A0A847ZUW9-F1
#
_entry.id   AF-A0A847ZUW9-F1
#
_cell.length_a   1.000
_cell.length_b   1.000
_cell.length_c   1.000
_cell.angle_alpha   90.00
_cell.angle_beta   90.00
_cell.angle_gamma   90.00
#
_symmetry.space_group_name_H-M   'P 1'
#
loop_
_entity.id
_entity.type
_entity.pdbx_description
1 polymer ?
#
loop_
_entity_poly.entity_id
_entity_poly.type
_entity_poly.pdbx_seq_one_letter_code
_entity_poly.pdbx_strand_id
1 'polypeptide(L)'
;MQNILGLAGASCVAVMLAAMPAAAGSMALSDAERWLTIASTKDKDTAIGISGIYAQERAKVVSTQSGWFAVILGPYREGSIAEILGAHPSIGDIPEDSLLSRGDKYIDSVWEEKPWEEQNPLAVYESKKPVQFAAAGLTFTVSMEGDEDNPGPTTATAVNSAGSVFSFTTPAEYSLFGSDAGLLKLDPATAAPQLVFTRFTGGAHCCTQTWIATAPEGGTGWTLIDAGVLDGGGYSYEDADGDGALELVNVDNSFLYAFDSYAGSFAPIRVNRLRGNVLKDISGEEDVRKLLKRDLARMEFEAKLNQDLWKENGFLAGWVAAKQRLGQGEDAWQTALENLNPVSDFGPQTCKTGKPVEDCPFDDLERVPVAKALAQFLAERDYGELPPKARALLK
;
A
#
# COMPACT_ATOMS: atom_id res chain seq x y z
N MET A 1 3.46 11.45 -77.39
CA MET A 1 2.01 11.77 -77.34
C MET A 1 1.46 11.22 -76.02
N GLN A 2 0.95 12.14 -75.21
CA GLN A 2 -0.07 12.00 -74.15
C GLN A 2 0.11 11.00 -72.98
N ASN A 3 0.30 11.62 -71.81
CA ASN A 3 -0.13 11.23 -70.46
C ASN A 3 -1.42 10.42 -70.39
N ILE A 4 -1.55 9.60 -69.33
CA ILE A 4 -2.62 9.74 -68.31
C ILE A 4 -2.20 9.03 -67.00
N LEU A 5 -2.29 9.80 -65.90
CA LEU A 5 -2.26 9.40 -64.50
C LEU A 5 -3.44 8.45 -64.17
N GLY A 6 -3.22 7.46 -63.30
CA GLY A 6 -4.29 6.67 -62.68
C GLY A 6 -3.95 6.35 -61.23
N LEU A 7 -4.75 6.86 -60.30
CA LEU A 7 -4.53 6.94 -58.86
C LEU A 7 -4.35 5.60 -58.13
N ALA A 8 -3.57 5.68 -57.06
CA ALA A 8 -3.49 4.72 -55.97
C ALA A 8 -4.83 4.52 -55.24
N GLY A 9 -5.13 3.27 -54.92
CA GLY A 9 -6.19 2.88 -53.99
C GLY A 9 -5.66 1.84 -53.01
N ALA A 10 -4.88 2.28 -52.02
CA ALA A 10 -4.52 1.42 -50.89
C ALA A 10 -5.77 1.26 -50.00
N SER A 11 -6.41 0.09 -50.07
CA SER A 11 -7.47 -0.29 -49.14
C SER A 11 -6.85 -0.51 -47.75
N CYS A 12 -6.95 0.50 -46.89
CA CYS A 12 -6.79 0.32 -45.46
C CYS A 12 -7.93 -0.58 -44.95
N VAL A 13 -7.64 -1.86 -44.74
CA VAL A 13 -8.48 -2.74 -43.92
C VAL A 13 -8.29 -2.27 -42.48
N ALA A 14 -9.20 -1.42 -42.01
CA ALA A 14 -9.34 -1.12 -40.59
C ALA A 14 -9.78 -2.41 -39.89
N VAL A 15 -8.84 -3.10 -39.24
CA VAL A 15 -9.18 -4.12 -38.24
C VAL A 15 -9.74 -3.36 -37.04
N MET A 16 -11.06 -3.14 -37.03
CA MET A 16 -11.76 -2.82 -35.81
C MET A 16 -11.62 -4.04 -34.88
N LEU A 17 -10.69 -3.97 -33.93
CA LEU A 17 -10.80 -4.75 -32.71
C LEU A 17 -12.08 -4.29 -32.01
N ALA A 18 -13.20 -4.94 -32.33
CA ALA A 18 -14.36 -4.91 -31.48
C ALA A 18 -13.92 -5.51 -30.15
N ALA A 19 -13.73 -4.67 -29.14
CA ALA A 19 -13.71 -5.11 -27.77
C ALA A 19 -15.02 -5.85 -27.56
N MET A 20 -14.95 -7.19 -27.53
CA MET A 20 -16.09 -7.98 -27.09
C MET A 20 -16.38 -7.53 -25.66
N PRO A 21 -17.61 -7.06 -25.34
CA PRO A 21 -17.97 -6.86 -23.95
C PRO A 21 -17.73 -8.20 -23.25
N ALA A 22 -16.93 -8.19 -22.18
CA ALA A 22 -16.82 -9.33 -21.30
C ALA A 22 -18.25 -9.76 -20.98
N ALA A 23 -18.61 -11.00 -21.33
CA ALA A 23 -19.93 -11.51 -21.04
C ALA A 23 -20.09 -11.47 -19.51
N ALA A 24 -20.97 -10.59 -19.02
CA ALA A 24 -21.42 -10.53 -17.64
C ALA A 24 -22.00 -11.91 -17.29
N GLY A 25 -21.15 -12.78 -16.73
CA GLY A 25 -21.56 -14.09 -16.26
C GLY A 25 -22.46 -13.88 -15.04
N SER A 26 -23.63 -14.52 -15.03
CA SER A 26 -24.48 -14.50 -13.85
C SER A 26 -23.69 -14.95 -12.63
N MET A 27 -23.64 -14.11 -11.61
CA MET A 27 -23.03 -14.42 -10.32
C MET A 27 -23.93 -15.28 -9.40
N ALA A 28 -25.06 -15.74 -9.94
CA ALA A 28 -25.96 -16.66 -9.26
C ALA A 28 -25.33 -18.06 -9.18
N LEU A 29 -25.29 -18.61 -7.97
CA LEU A 29 -24.74 -19.94 -7.69
C LEU A 29 -25.84 -21.00 -7.76
N SER A 30 -25.50 -22.16 -8.31
CA SER A 30 -26.35 -23.35 -8.26
C SER A 30 -26.14 -24.14 -6.96
N ASP A 31 -27.04 -25.09 -6.71
CA ASP A 31 -26.86 -26.11 -5.68
C ASP A 31 -26.72 -25.55 -4.24
N ALA A 32 -25.82 -26.14 -3.45
CA ALA A 32 -25.55 -25.78 -2.07
C ALA A 32 -24.60 -24.58 -1.92
N GLU A 33 -23.99 -24.09 -3.01
CA GLU A 33 -22.97 -23.05 -2.95
C GLU A 33 -23.57 -21.67 -2.57
N ARG A 34 -22.86 -20.94 -1.72
CA ARG A 34 -23.25 -19.61 -1.25
C ARG A 34 -22.05 -18.66 -1.25
N TRP A 35 -22.32 -17.41 -1.58
CA TRP A 35 -21.44 -16.30 -1.28
C TRP A 35 -21.64 -15.90 0.18
N LEU A 36 -20.56 -15.67 0.92
CA LEU A 36 -20.61 -14.99 2.21
C LEU A 36 -20.50 -13.48 1.96
N THR A 37 -21.58 -12.73 2.18
CA THR A 37 -21.58 -11.27 2.08
C THR A 37 -21.20 -10.67 3.42
N ILE A 38 -20.11 -9.91 3.43
CA ILE A 38 -19.54 -9.31 4.64
C ILE A 38 -19.83 -7.82 4.76
N ALA A 39 -20.08 -7.13 3.65
CA ALA A 39 -20.40 -5.71 3.65
C ALA A 39 -21.21 -5.31 2.41
N SER A 40 -21.92 -4.19 2.52
CA SER A 40 -22.49 -3.50 1.37
C SER A 40 -22.43 -1.99 1.55
N THR A 41 -22.08 -1.27 0.48
CA THR A 41 -21.96 0.19 0.47
C THR A 41 -22.34 0.76 -0.90
N LYS A 42 -22.68 2.04 -0.96
CA LYS A 42 -22.92 2.75 -2.23
C LYS A 42 -21.63 3.20 -2.90
N ASP A 43 -20.53 3.26 -2.16
CA ASP A 43 -19.25 3.75 -2.66
C ASP A 43 -18.34 2.58 -3.05
N LYS A 44 -17.86 2.57 -4.30
CA LYS A 44 -17.02 1.48 -4.82
C LYS A 44 -15.69 1.41 -4.09
N ASP A 45 -15.05 2.54 -3.82
CA ASP A 45 -13.73 2.58 -3.19
C ASP A 45 -13.82 2.14 -1.72
N THR A 46 -14.90 2.47 -1.01
CA THR A 46 -15.18 1.90 0.31
C THR A 46 -15.29 0.37 0.25
N ALA A 47 -15.99 -0.18 -0.74
CA ALA A 47 -16.09 -1.64 -0.88
C ALA A 47 -14.74 -2.31 -1.16
N ILE A 48 -13.89 -1.67 -1.98
CA ILE A 48 -12.52 -2.14 -2.25
C ILE A 48 -11.66 -2.07 -0.99
N GLY A 49 -11.73 -0.97 -0.24
CA GLY A 49 -10.99 -0.86 1.04
C GLY A 49 -11.35 -1.99 2.02
N ILE A 50 -12.64 -2.32 2.12
CA ILE A 50 -13.13 -3.42 2.96
C ILE A 50 -12.66 -4.78 2.42
N SER A 51 -12.62 -5.00 1.10
CA SER A 51 -12.18 -6.29 0.55
C SER A 51 -10.75 -6.63 0.94
N GLY A 52 -9.87 -5.63 1.05
CA GLY A 52 -8.46 -5.81 1.43
C GLY A 52 -8.23 -6.47 2.80
N ILE A 53 -9.21 -6.43 3.71
CA ILE A 53 -9.13 -7.13 5.02
C ILE A 53 -9.16 -8.65 4.83
N TYR A 54 -9.83 -9.10 3.76
CA TYR A 54 -10.06 -10.51 3.46
C TYR A 54 -9.32 -10.94 2.19
N ALA A 55 -8.15 -10.35 1.93
CA ALA A 55 -7.36 -10.61 0.73
C ALA A 55 -6.92 -12.08 0.60
N GLN A 56 -6.67 -12.77 1.73
CA GLN A 56 -6.34 -14.21 1.77
C GLN A 56 -7.49 -15.09 1.24
N GLU A 57 -8.73 -14.62 1.36
CA GLU A 57 -9.93 -15.30 0.84
C GLU A 57 -10.30 -14.80 -0.58
N ARG A 58 -9.42 -14.00 -1.20
CA ARG A 58 -9.60 -13.43 -2.54
C ARG A 58 -10.95 -12.71 -2.65
N ALA A 59 -11.26 -11.90 -1.65
CA ALA A 59 -12.51 -11.18 -1.54
C ALA A 59 -12.84 -10.41 -2.81
N LYS A 60 -14.13 -10.42 -3.19
CA LYS A 60 -14.62 -9.76 -4.40
C LYS A 60 -15.52 -8.61 -4.05
N VAL A 61 -15.41 -7.53 -4.83
CA VAL A 61 -16.42 -6.49 -4.86
C VAL A 61 -17.31 -6.73 -6.06
N VAL A 62 -18.62 -6.80 -5.82
CA VAL A 62 -19.61 -7.03 -6.86
C VAL A 62 -20.62 -5.90 -6.91
N SER A 63 -21.01 -5.50 -8.12
CA SER A 63 -22.15 -4.60 -8.31
C SER A 63 -23.46 -5.37 -8.13
N THR A 64 -24.51 -4.67 -7.67
CA THR A 64 -25.80 -5.29 -7.38
C THR A 64 -26.95 -4.58 -8.10
N GLN A 65 -28.08 -5.27 -8.26
CA GLN A 65 -29.29 -4.71 -8.89
C GLN A 65 -29.85 -3.46 -8.18
N SER A 66 -29.53 -3.23 -6.91
CA SER A 66 -29.95 -2.04 -6.17
C SER A 66 -29.06 -0.82 -6.40
N GLY A 67 -27.97 -0.96 -7.17
CA GLY A 67 -26.94 0.07 -7.36
C GLY A 67 -25.92 0.16 -6.23
N TRP A 68 -25.92 -0.80 -5.29
CA TRP A 68 -24.91 -0.92 -4.25
C TRP A 68 -23.77 -1.84 -4.70
N PHE A 69 -22.64 -1.73 -4.03
CA PHE A 69 -21.55 -2.70 -4.08
C PHE A 69 -21.64 -3.63 -2.86
N ALA A 70 -21.40 -4.91 -3.07
CA ALA A 70 -21.27 -5.90 -2.00
C ALA A 70 -19.85 -6.44 -1.97
N VAL A 71 -19.32 -6.65 -0.76
CA VAL A 71 -18.06 -7.37 -0.57
C VAL A 71 -18.40 -8.79 -0.19
N ILE A 72 -17.88 -9.75 -0.97
CA ILE A 72 -18.24 -11.16 -0.86
C ILE A 72 -17.00 -12.05 -0.82
N LEU A 73 -17.13 -13.17 -0.10
CA LEU A 73 -16.15 -14.25 -0.01
C LEU A 73 -16.72 -15.56 -0.58
N GLY A 74 -15.86 -16.47 -1.01
CA GLY A 74 -16.23 -17.80 -1.52
C GLY A 74 -16.19 -17.94 -3.05
N PRO A 75 -17.03 -18.82 -3.65
CA PRO A 75 -18.20 -19.48 -3.05
C PRO A 75 -17.84 -20.61 -2.07
N TYR A 76 -18.70 -20.82 -1.08
CA TYR A 76 -18.56 -21.85 -0.03
C TYR A 76 -19.73 -22.85 -0.11
N ARG A 77 -19.54 -24.08 0.40
CA ARG A 77 -20.55 -25.17 0.35
C ARG A 77 -21.17 -25.47 1.71
N GLU A 78 -20.57 -24.96 2.76
CA GLU A 78 -20.98 -25.06 4.15
C GLU A 78 -22.38 -24.46 4.34
N GLY A 79 -23.19 -25.06 5.20
CA GLY A 79 -24.60 -24.74 5.35
C GLY A 79 -24.87 -23.53 6.25
N SER A 80 -23.86 -23.07 6.99
CA SER A 80 -23.95 -21.92 7.88
C SER A 80 -22.65 -21.11 7.94
N ILE A 81 -22.75 -19.84 8.35
CA ILE A 81 -21.59 -18.96 8.55
C ILE A 81 -20.60 -19.56 9.56
N ALA A 82 -21.08 -20.15 10.65
CA ALA A 82 -20.21 -20.76 11.67
C ALA A 82 -19.39 -21.94 11.10
N GLU A 83 -19.98 -22.74 10.21
CA GLU A 83 -19.26 -23.81 9.52
C GLU A 83 -18.21 -23.26 8.55
N ILE A 84 -18.52 -22.18 7.82
CA ILE A 84 -17.55 -21.50 6.94
C ILE A 84 -16.36 -21.00 7.75
N LEU A 85 -16.60 -20.25 8.83
CA LEU A 85 -15.52 -19.71 9.68
C LEU A 85 -14.68 -20.82 10.32
N GLY A 86 -15.29 -21.97 10.64
CA GLY A 86 -14.58 -23.15 11.14
C GLY A 86 -13.70 -23.83 10.07
N ALA A 87 -14.13 -23.84 8.81
CA ALA A 87 -13.38 -24.42 7.70
C ALA A 87 -12.33 -23.46 7.12
N HIS A 88 -12.55 -22.16 7.24
CA HIS A 88 -11.73 -21.07 6.67
C HIS A 88 -11.29 -20.10 7.77
N PRO A 89 -10.34 -20.50 8.65
CA PRO A 89 -9.91 -19.67 9.76
C PRO A 89 -9.22 -18.36 9.33
N SER A 90 -8.72 -18.28 8.10
CA SER A 90 -8.17 -17.08 7.47
C SER A 90 -9.18 -15.95 7.27
N ILE A 91 -10.49 -16.24 7.32
CA ILE A 91 -11.53 -15.20 7.29
C ILE A 91 -11.43 -14.29 8.53
N GLY A 92 -11.11 -14.84 9.69
CA GLY A 92 -11.11 -14.09 10.95
C GLY A 92 -12.50 -13.55 11.32
N ASP A 93 -12.53 -12.35 11.90
CA ASP A 93 -13.75 -11.71 12.35
C ASP A 93 -14.58 -11.15 11.18
N ILE A 94 -15.90 -11.24 11.30
CA ILE A 94 -16.85 -10.69 10.32
C ILE A 94 -17.96 -9.91 11.03
N PRO A 95 -18.65 -8.99 10.34
CA PRO A 95 -19.77 -8.28 10.93
C PRO A 95 -20.95 -9.20 11.29
N GLU A 96 -21.67 -8.88 12.37
CA GLU A 96 -22.87 -9.63 12.78
C GLU A 96 -23.98 -9.63 11.71
N ASP A 97 -24.01 -8.61 10.85
CA ASP A 97 -24.95 -8.47 9.74
C ASP A 97 -24.53 -9.20 8.46
N SER A 98 -23.48 -10.04 8.53
CA SER A 98 -23.06 -10.90 7.42
C SER A 98 -24.12 -11.94 7.07
N LEU A 99 -24.23 -12.29 5.79
CA LEU A 99 -25.25 -13.22 5.32
C LEU A 99 -24.77 -14.14 4.20
N LEU A 100 -25.41 -15.31 4.09
CA LEU A 100 -25.24 -16.20 2.95
C LEU A 100 -26.20 -15.82 1.83
N SER A 101 -25.65 -15.66 0.62
CA SER A 101 -26.37 -15.26 -0.57
C SER A 101 -26.16 -16.25 -1.70
N ARG A 102 -27.20 -16.49 -2.50
CA ARG A 102 -27.08 -17.22 -3.77
C ARG A 102 -26.51 -16.35 -4.90
N GLY A 103 -26.35 -15.06 -4.68
CA GLY A 103 -25.85 -14.13 -5.70
C GLY A 103 -26.87 -13.75 -6.76
N ASP A 104 -28.16 -14.06 -6.59
CA ASP A 104 -29.23 -13.77 -7.56
C ASP A 104 -29.38 -12.27 -7.91
N LYS A 105 -28.87 -11.40 -7.03
CA LYS A 105 -28.92 -9.94 -7.18
C LYS A 105 -27.56 -9.33 -7.54
N TYR A 106 -26.51 -10.13 -7.68
CA TYR A 106 -25.20 -9.67 -8.09
C TYR A 106 -25.13 -9.64 -9.62
N ILE A 107 -24.49 -8.60 -10.15
CA ILE A 107 -24.40 -8.36 -11.59
C ILE A 107 -23.00 -8.78 -12.05
N ASP A 108 -21.97 -8.02 -11.67
CA ASP A 108 -20.59 -8.25 -12.09
C ASP A 108 -19.62 -8.11 -10.93
N SER A 109 -18.53 -8.89 -10.96
CA SER A 109 -17.35 -8.59 -10.16
C SER A 109 -16.64 -7.38 -10.77
N VAL A 110 -16.45 -6.34 -9.96
CA VAL A 110 -15.81 -5.07 -10.34
C VAL A 110 -14.44 -4.90 -9.70
N TRP A 111 -14.06 -5.83 -8.81
CA TRP A 111 -12.77 -5.96 -8.15
C TRP A 111 -12.63 -7.36 -7.54
N GLU A 112 -11.41 -7.86 -7.49
CA GLU A 112 -11.03 -9.09 -6.81
C GLU A 112 -9.68 -8.88 -6.16
N GLU A 113 -9.62 -9.08 -4.84
CA GLU A 113 -8.37 -9.04 -4.09
C GLU A 113 -7.47 -10.19 -4.47
N LYS A 114 -6.18 -9.93 -4.33
CA LYS A 114 -5.14 -10.95 -4.44
C LYS A 114 -4.38 -11.04 -3.12
N PRO A 115 -3.94 -12.23 -2.69
CA PRO A 115 -3.01 -12.33 -1.58
C PRO A 115 -1.73 -11.54 -1.87
N TRP A 116 -1.04 -11.09 -0.83
CA TRP A 116 0.20 -10.30 -0.94
C TRP A 116 1.23 -10.96 -1.88
N GLU A 117 1.36 -12.28 -1.79
CA GLU A 117 2.29 -13.09 -2.59
C GLU A 117 1.98 -13.02 -4.10
N GLU A 118 0.73 -12.80 -4.48
CA GLU A 118 0.30 -12.59 -5.86
C GLU A 118 0.35 -11.11 -6.28
N GLN A 119 0.37 -10.19 -5.31
CA GLN A 119 0.49 -8.75 -5.56
C GLN A 119 1.95 -8.31 -5.70
N ASN A 120 2.88 -8.96 -5.00
CA ASN A 120 4.31 -8.63 -5.05
C ASN A 120 4.88 -8.96 -6.44
N PRO A 121 5.25 -7.97 -7.26
CA PRO A 121 5.75 -8.20 -8.61
C PRO A 121 7.23 -8.60 -8.65
N LEU A 122 7.89 -8.70 -7.49
CA LEU A 122 9.32 -8.95 -7.36
C LEU A 122 9.62 -10.44 -7.22
N ALA A 123 10.76 -10.87 -7.77
CA ALA A 123 11.27 -12.22 -7.67
C ALA A 123 12.34 -12.33 -6.58
N VAL A 124 12.25 -13.39 -5.78
CA VAL A 124 13.23 -13.70 -4.74
C VAL A 124 14.61 -13.95 -5.35
N TYR A 125 15.65 -13.39 -4.74
CA TYR A 125 17.06 -13.68 -5.04
C TYR A 125 17.86 -13.92 -3.74
N GLU A 126 18.91 -14.72 -3.85
CA GLU A 126 19.72 -15.15 -2.71
C GLU A 126 21.20 -15.21 -3.10
N SER A 127 22.09 -15.36 -2.11
CA SER A 127 23.51 -15.61 -2.36
C SER A 127 23.70 -16.81 -3.30
N LYS A 128 24.48 -16.61 -4.36
CA LYS A 128 24.71 -17.60 -5.45
C LYS A 128 23.49 -17.95 -6.31
N LYS A 129 22.31 -17.35 -6.08
CA LYS A 129 21.09 -17.52 -6.89
C LYS A 129 20.66 -16.15 -7.44
N PRO A 130 21.39 -15.58 -8.42
CA PRO A 130 21.04 -14.30 -8.99
C PRO A 130 19.75 -14.37 -9.82
N VAL A 131 19.08 -13.24 -9.94
CA VAL A 131 17.92 -13.08 -10.83
C VAL A 131 18.28 -12.18 -12.00
N GLN A 132 17.65 -12.44 -13.16
CA GLN A 132 17.87 -11.71 -14.39
C GLN A 132 16.55 -11.28 -15.02
N PHE A 133 16.54 -10.07 -15.57
CA PHE A 133 15.40 -9.49 -16.26
C PHE A 133 15.85 -8.87 -17.57
N ALA A 134 14.96 -8.78 -18.55
CA ALA A 134 15.24 -8.14 -19.83
C ALA A 134 14.12 -7.18 -20.23
N ALA A 135 14.47 -5.93 -20.51
CA ALA A 135 13.54 -4.91 -20.99
C ALA A 135 14.28 -3.81 -21.76
N ALA A 136 13.62 -3.22 -22.77
CA ALA A 136 14.16 -2.09 -23.53
C ALA A 136 15.60 -2.30 -24.09
N GLY A 137 15.95 -3.53 -24.46
CA GLY A 137 17.30 -3.88 -24.97
C GLY A 137 18.39 -3.96 -23.90
N LEU A 138 18.02 -3.92 -22.62
CA LEU A 138 18.90 -4.11 -21.47
C LEU A 138 18.68 -5.49 -20.86
N THR A 139 19.75 -6.10 -20.38
CA THR A 139 19.72 -7.25 -19.47
C THR A 139 20.15 -6.78 -18.09
N PHE A 140 19.27 -6.92 -17.12
CA PHE A 140 19.50 -6.57 -15.72
C PHE A 140 19.88 -7.83 -14.95
N THR A 141 20.84 -7.74 -14.06
CA THR A 141 21.19 -8.83 -13.13
C THR A 141 21.27 -8.28 -11.72
N VAL A 142 20.61 -8.94 -10.78
CA VAL A 142 20.75 -8.69 -9.34
C VAL A 142 21.36 -9.94 -8.70
N SER A 143 22.47 -9.74 -8.01
CA SER A 143 23.23 -10.82 -7.38
C SER A 143 23.65 -10.43 -5.98
N MET A 144 23.58 -11.38 -5.05
CA MET A 144 24.06 -11.21 -3.69
C MET A 144 25.37 -11.97 -3.49
N GLU A 145 26.36 -11.30 -2.91
CA GLU A 145 27.61 -11.93 -2.47
C GLU A 145 27.40 -12.78 -1.20
N GLY A 146 28.44 -13.50 -0.76
CA GLY A 146 28.40 -14.30 0.47
C GLY A 146 27.72 -15.66 0.33
N ASP A 147 27.14 -16.14 1.43
CA ASP A 147 26.38 -17.38 1.52
C ASP A 147 25.08 -17.20 2.30
N GLU A 148 24.26 -18.25 2.39
CA GLU A 148 22.93 -18.19 3.03
C GLU A 148 23.01 -17.80 4.51
N ASP A 149 24.12 -18.09 5.20
CA ASP A 149 24.31 -17.75 6.62
C ASP A 149 24.92 -16.35 6.81
N ASN A 150 25.69 -15.88 5.81
CA ASN A 150 26.42 -14.61 5.84
C ASN A 150 26.28 -13.89 4.48
N PRO A 151 25.08 -13.39 4.15
CA PRO A 151 24.87 -12.71 2.88
C PRO A 151 25.63 -11.39 2.84
N GLY A 152 26.36 -11.17 1.76
CA GLY A 152 27.14 -9.97 1.51
C GLY A 152 26.33 -8.85 0.84
N PRO A 153 27.04 -7.84 0.28
CA PRO A 153 26.44 -6.83 -0.58
C PRO A 153 25.59 -7.40 -1.72
N THR A 154 24.56 -6.65 -2.10
CA THR A 154 23.86 -6.87 -3.37
C THR A 154 24.50 -6.02 -4.45
N THR A 155 24.77 -6.61 -5.61
CA THR A 155 25.16 -5.89 -6.82
C THR A 155 24.05 -5.99 -7.86
N ALA A 156 23.58 -4.83 -8.32
CA ALA A 156 22.67 -4.66 -9.43
C ALA A 156 23.44 -4.14 -10.66
N THR A 157 23.28 -4.81 -11.80
CA THR A 157 23.94 -4.43 -13.06
C THR A 157 22.94 -4.35 -14.20
N ALA A 158 23.26 -3.55 -15.21
CA ALA A 158 22.63 -3.66 -16.52
C ALA A 158 23.67 -3.65 -17.63
N VAL A 159 23.43 -4.45 -18.66
CA VAL A 159 24.25 -4.53 -19.87
C VAL A 159 23.39 -4.41 -21.13
N ASN A 160 23.97 -3.90 -22.21
CA ASN A 160 23.41 -3.91 -23.56
C ASN A 160 24.43 -4.46 -24.57
N SER A 161 24.12 -4.38 -25.87
CA SER A 161 25.03 -4.83 -26.94
C SER A 161 26.35 -4.06 -27.01
N ALA A 162 26.44 -2.86 -26.44
CA ALA A 162 27.65 -2.05 -26.39
C ALA A 162 28.50 -2.30 -25.13
N GLY A 163 27.98 -3.02 -24.13
CA GLY A 163 28.70 -3.37 -22.91
C GLY A 163 27.92 -3.02 -21.63
N SER A 164 28.66 -2.71 -20.56
CA SER A 164 28.09 -2.35 -19.26
C SER A 164 27.43 -0.97 -19.32
N VAL A 165 26.20 -0.89 -18.77
CA VAL A 165 25.41 0.34 -18.66
C VAL A 165 25.49 0.90 -17.25
N PHE A 166 25.35 0.05 -16.23
CA PHE A 166 25.63 0.41 -14.84
C PHE A 166 26.04 -0.82 -14.01
N SER A 167 26.69 -0.55 -12.88
CA SER A 167 26.95 -1.49 -11.81
C SER A 167 26.86 -0.77 -10.48
N PHE A 168 25.87 -1.11 -9.66
CA PHE A 168 25.65 -0.55 -8.34
C PHE A 168 25.79 -1.63 -7.30
N THR A 169 26.48 -1.34 -6.19
CA THR A 169 26.63 -2.26 -5.07
C THR A 169 26.12 -1.60 -3.81
N THR A 170 25.28 -2.29 -3.05
CA THR A 170 24.74 -1.81 -1.77
C THR A 170 25.79 -1.89 -0.67
N PRO A 171 25.59 -1.18 0.46
CA PRO A 171 26.35 -1.43 1.68
C PRO A 171 26.24 -2.89 2.14
N ALA A 172 27.29 -3.38 2.79
CA ALA A 172 27.40 -4.73 3.36
C ALA A 172 26.80 -4.78 4.79
N GLU A 173 25.52 -4.47 4.95
CA GLU A 173 24.89 -4.51 6.29
C GLU A 173 24.27 -5.89 6.57
N TYR A 174 23.76 -6.18 7.77
CA TYR A 174 23.18 -7.48 8.07
C TYR A 174 21.99 -7.82 7.15
N SER A 175 21.92 -9.08 6.72
CA SER A 175 20.71 -9.70 6.17
C SER A 175 20.77 -11.16 6.58
N LEU A 176 19.63 -11.74 6.93
CA LEU A 176 19.52 -13.15 7.27
C LEU A 176 18.31 -13.80 6.59
N PHE A 177 17.53 -13.02 5.83
CA PHE A 177 16.24 -13.45 5.26
C PHE A 177 15.99 -12.78 3.90
N GLY A 178 14.89 -13.20 3.25
CA GLY A 178 14.56 -12.98 1.84
C GLY A 178 14.87 -11.60 1.25
N SER A 179 15.21 -11.59 -0.03
CA SER A 179 15.47 -10.37 -0.79
C SER A 179 14.81 -10.52 -2.15
N ASP A 180 14.22 -9.43 -2.66
CA ASP A 180 13.43 -9.48 -3.88
C ASP A 180 13.94 -8.47 -4.90
N ALA A 181 13.79 -8.75 -6.18
CA ALA A 181 14.11 -7.81 -7.24
C ALA A 181 13.16 -7.94 -8.42
N GLY A 182 12.99 -6.85 -9.18
CA GLY A 182 12.09 -6.85 -10.33
C GLY A 182 12.15 -5.56 -11.13
N LEU A 183 11.58 -5.61 -12.33
CA LEU A 183 11.44 -4.44 -13.19
C LEU A 183 10.05 -3.86 -13.05
N LEU A 184 9.96 -2.61 -12.60
CA LEU A 184 8.72 -1.89 -12.42
C LEU A 184 8.70 -0.62 -13.26
N LYS A 185 7.55 -0.30 -13.84
CA LYS A 185 7.32 0.98 -14.50
C LYS A 185 6.95 1.99 -13.42
N LEU A 186 7.92 2.73 -12.88
CA LEU A 186 7.74 3.70 -11.78
C LEU A 186 7.76 5.16 -12.26
N ASP A 187 8.44 5.44 -13.38
CA ASP A 187 8.43 6.76 -14.01
C ASP A 187 7.83 6.67 -15.43
N PRO A 188 6.65 7.26 -15.67
CA PRO A 188 5.97 7.19 -16.96
C PRO A 188 6.77 7.85 -18.09
N ALA A 189 7.62 8.84 -17.79
CA ALA A 189 8.42 9.56 -18.78
C ALA A 189 9.54 8.70 -19.40
N THR A 190 9.95 7.62 -18.72
CA THR A 190 11.09 6.81 -19.15
C THR A 190 10.67 5.59 -19.99
N ALA A 191 11.33 5.33 -21.12
CA ALA A 191 10.97 4.16 -21.94
C ALA A 191 11.33 2.82 -21.27
N ALA A 192 12.45 2.78 -20.52
CA ALA A 192 12.87 1.60 -19.77
C ALA A 192 12.20 1.57 -18.39
N PRO A 193 11.81 0.38 -17.89
CA PRO A 193 11.38 0.26 -16.50
C PRO A 193 12.56 0.48 -15.54
N GLN A 194 12.23 0.78 -14.30
CA GLN A 194 13.16 0.87 -13.19
C GLN A 194 13.43 -0.51 -12.61
N LEU A 195 14.68 -0.76 -12.21
CA LEU A 195 15.02 -1.97 -11.47
C LEU A 195 14.88 -1.67 -9.98
N VAL A 196 13.96 -2.36 -9.33
CA VAL A 196 13.76 -2.32 -7.89
C VAL A 196 14.37 -3.57 -7.29
N PHE A 197 15.05 -3.41 -6.16
CA PHE A 197 15.51 -4.53 -5.37
C PHE A 197 15.52 -4.18 -3.89
N THR A 198 15.19 -5.17 -3.08
CA THR A 198 14.98 -5.05 -1.64
C THR A 198 15.93 -5.96 -0.91
N ARG A 199 16.17 -5.65 0.36
CA ARG A 199 16.88 -6.53 1.27
C ARG A 199 16.25 -6.46 2.64
N PHE A 200 15.91 -7.63 3.16
CA PHE A 200 15.51 -7.74 4.55
C PHE A 200 16.71 -7.43 5.45
N THR A 201 16.58 -6.41 6.29
CA THR A 201 17.66 -5.95 7.18
C THR A 201 17.62 -6.65 8.53
N GLY A 202 16.55 -7.39 8.84
CA GLY A 202 16.34 -8.01 10.14
C GLY A 202 15.47 -7.17 11.07
N GLY A 203 15.41 -7.56 12.34
CA GLY A 203 14.67 -6.84 13.38
C GLY A 203 13.32 -7.47 13.74
N ALA A 204 12.75 -7.05 14.87
CA ALA A 204 11.52 -7.61 15.43
C ALA A 204 10.28 -7.35 14.56
N HIS A 205 10.36 -6.37 13.65
CA HIS A 205 9.24 -5.91 12.82
C HIS A 205 9.48 -6.14 11.33
N CYS A 206 10.41 -7.04 11.01
CA CYS A 206 10.62 -7.50 9.64
C CYS A 206 11.08 -6.39 8.67
N CYS A 207 11.98 -5.51 9.08
CA CYS A 207 12.40 -4.33 8.32
C CYS A 207 12.99 -4.67 6.94
N THR A 208 12.61 -3.88 5.93
CA THR A 208 13.01 -4.04 4.53
C THR A 208 13.60 -2.74 4.00
N GLN A 209 14.85 -2.80 3.52
CA GLN A 209 15.50 -1.72 2.79
C GLN A 209 15.23 -1.86 1.30
N THR A 210 14.92 -0.75 0.62
CA THR A 210 14.63 -0.73 -0.82
C THR A 210 15.60 0.16 -1.59
N TRP A 211 16.03 -0.27 -2.77
CA TRP A 211 16.77 0.54 -3.73
C TRP A 211 16.11 0.51 -5.10
N ILE A 212 16.29 1.61 -5.84
CA ILE A 212 15.72 1.79 -7.17
C ILE A 212 16.82 2.28 -8.11
N ALA A 213 17.21 1.46 -9.08
CA ALA A 213 18.01 1.92 -10.20
C ALA A 213 17.08 2.52 -11.27
N THR A 214 17.35 3.77 -11.64
CA THR A 214 16.53 4.55 -12.58
C THR A 214 17.42 5.40 -13.49
N ALA A 215 16.93 5.74 -14.68
CA ALA A 215 17.56 6.67 -15.61
C ALA A 215 16.54 7.71 -16.07
N PRO A 216 16.69 8.99 -15.68
CA PRO A 216 15.78 10.06 -16.12
C PRO A 216 15.78 10.22 -17.65
N GLU A 217 14.63 10.56 -18.23
CA GLU A 217 14.54 10.88 -19.66
C GLU A 217 15.47 12.06 -20.00
N GLY A 218 16.29 11.91 -21.05
CA GLY A 218 17.28 12.92 -21.44
C GLY A 218 18.45 13.11 -20.45
N GLY A 219 18.54 12.29 -19.40
CA GLY A 219 19.62 12.30 -18.42
C GLY A 219 20.94 11.71 -18.93
N THR A 220 22.02 11.94 -18.18
CA THR A 220 23.38 11.50 -18.53
C THR A 220 23.74 10.08 -18.11
N GLY A 221 22.83 9.35 -17.45
CA GLY A 221 23.07 7.96 -17.02
C GLY A 221 22.08 7.44 -15.99
N TRP A 222 22.30 6.19 -15.57
CA TRP A 222 21.55 5.56 -14.48
C TRP A 222 22.04 6.06 -13.13
N THR A 223 21.13 6.10 -12.16
CA THR A 223 21.38 6.43 -10.76
C THR A 223 20.73 5.41 -9.85
N LEU A 224 21.30 5.21 -8.66
CA LEU A 224 20.70 4.42 -7.60
C LEU A 224 20.07 5.33 -6.55
N ILE A 225 18.78 5.15 -6.31
CA ILE A 225 18.05 5.79 -5.22
C ILE A 225 18.00 4.82 -4.04
N ASP A 226 18.34 5.31 -2.87
CA ASP A 226 18.01 4.68 -1.61
C ASP A 226 16.60 5.12 -1.20
N ALA A 227 15.64 4.17 -1.18
CA ALA A 227 14.25 4.43 -0.85
C ALA A 227 13.93 4.18 0.63
N GLY A 228 14.97 4.02 1.46
CA GLY A 228 14.89 3.87 2.91
C GLY A 228 14.61 2.44 3.40
N VAL A 229 14.75 2.29 4.72
CA VAL A 229 14.30 1.14 5.50
C VAL A 229 12.88 1.40 5.98
N LEU A 230 11.99 0.44 5.75
CA LEU A 230 10.62 0.45 6.26
C LEU A 230 10.31 -0.84 7.00
N ASP A 231 9.51 -0.76 8.06
CA ASP A 231 8.99 -1.92 8.78
C ASP A 231 8.05 -2.74 7.87
N GLY A 232 7.97 -4.04 8.15
CA GLY A 232 7.27 -5.01 7.31
C GLY A 232 7.96 -5.24 5.95
N GLY A 233 7.20 -5.75 4.97
CA GLY A 233 7.72 -6.14 3.66
C GLY A 233 8.18 -5.02 2.73
N GLY A 234 8.35 -3.78 3.24
CA GLY A 234 8.69 -2.63 2.42
C GLY A 234 7.49 -2.10 1.62
N TYR A 235 7.73 -1.62 0.41
CA TYR A 235 6.69 -1.00 -0.41
C TYR A 235 5.80 -2.04 -1.09
N SER A 236 4.51 -1.73 -1.13
CA SER A 236 3.57 -2.22 -2.15
C SER A 236 3.59 -1.30 -3.37
N TYR A 237 3.10 -1.78 -4.51
CA TYR A 237 3.15 -1.06 -5.78
C TYR A 237 1.77 -1.02 -6.43
N GLU A 238 1.21 0.17 -6.65
CA GLU A 238 -0.09 0.38 -7.28
C GLU A 238 -0.03 1.62 -8.19
N ASP A 239 -0.70 1.57 -9.34
CA ASP A 239 -0.96 2.75 -10.17
C ASP A 239 -2.08 3.56 -9.51
N ALA A 240 -1.69 4.38 -8.54
CA ALA A 240 -2.58 5.04 -7.61
C ALA A 240 -3.20 6.31 -8.22
N ASP A 241 -2.49 6.95 -9.16
CA ASP A 241 -2.92 8.14 -9.87
C ASP A 241 -3.51 7.86 -11.28
N GLY A 242 -3.32 6.66 -11.82
CA GLY A 242 -3.85 6.24 -13.11
C GLY A 242 -3.02 6.69 -14.31
N ASP A 243 -1.76 7.06 -14.11
CA ASP A 243 -0.85 7.52 -15.16
C ASP A 243 -0.11 6.39 -15.90
N GLY A 244 -0.30 5.14 -15.46
CA GLY A 244 0.30 3.95 -16.03
C GLY A 244 1.70 3.63 -15.50
N ALA A 245 2.19 4.37 -14.51
CA ALA A 245 3.29 3.99 -13.65
C ALA A 245 2.78 3.57 -12.25
N LEU A 246 3.62 2.86 -11.51
CA LEU A 246 3.30 2.41 -10.15
C LEU A 246 3.90 3.39 -9.14
N GLU A 247 3.08 3.79 -8.17
CA GLU A 247 3.50 4.45 -6.94
C GLU A 247 3.99 3.42 -5.91
N LEU A 248 4.85 3.88 -5.01
CA LEU A 248 5.36 3.12 -3.88
C LEU A 248 4.53 3.45 -2.64
N VAL A 249 3.85 2.45 -2.08
CA VAL A 249 2.88 2.62 -1.00
C VAL A 249 3.30 1.79 0.21
N ASN A 250 3.38 2.43 1.38
CA ASN A 250 3.58 1.77 2.66
C ASN A 250 2.91 2.60 3.76
N VAL A 251 2.73 2.07 4.97
CA VAL A 251 2.23 2.87 6.10
C VAL A 251 3.22 3.97 6.50
N ASP A 252 2.74 5.07 7.08
CA ASP A 252 3.62 6.08 7.67
C ASP A 252 4.30 5.51 8.91
N ASN A 253 5.54 5.03 8.73
CA ASN A 253 6.33 4.38 9.76
C ASN A 253 6.56 5.28 10.99
N SER A 254 6.42 6.61 10.85
CA SER A 254 6.58 7.51 11.99
C SER A 254 5.47 7.38 13.05
N PHE A 255 4.36 6.71 12.75
CA PHE A 255 3.32 6.37 13.73
C PHE A 255 3.68 5.16 14.59
N LEU A 256 4.57 4.30 14.09
CA LEU A 256 4.97 3.09 14.79
C LEU A 256 5.71 3.49 16.06
N TYR A 257 5.24 3.03 17.22
CA TYR A 257 5.70 3.44 18.56
C TYR A 257 5.38 4.88 18.99
N ALA A 258 4.73 5.69 18.15
CA ALA A 258 4.45 7.08 18.51
C ALA A 258 3.32 7.20 19.53
N PHE A 259 2.27 6.37 19.40
CA PHE A 259 1.05 6.48 20.22
C PHE A 259 0.62 5.17 20.89
N ASP A 260 1.29 4.06 20.55
CA ASP A 260 1.10 2.74 21.14
C ASP A 260 2.35 1.87 20.86
N SER A 261 2.40 0.65 21.37
CA SER A 261 3.30 -0.41 20.92
C SER A 261 3.21 -0.64 19.41
N TYR A 262 4.21 -1.30 18.81
CA TYR A 262 4.15 -1.66 17.38
C TYR A 262 2.83 -2.35 17.00
N ALA A 263 2.41 -3.33 17.80
CA ALA A 263 1.19 -4.10 17.56
C ALA A 263 -0.10 -3.30 17.73
N GLY A 264 -0.10 -2.25 18.58
CA GLY A 264 -1.22 -1.35 18.76
C GLY A 264 -1.18 -0.11 17.83
N SER A 265 -0.11 0.05 17.06
CA SER A 265 0.06 1.22 16.19
C SER A 265 -0.82 1.07 14.93
N PHE A 266 -1.58 2.12 14.63
CA PHE A 266 -2.23 2.30 13.34
C PHE A 266 -1.61 3.49 12.64
N ALA A 267 -1.41 3.37 11.34
CA ALA A 267 -0.67 4.34 10.55
C ALA A 267 -1.38 4.50 9.19
N PRO A 268 -1.69 5.74 8.77
CA PRO A 268 -2.20 5.99 7.42
C PRO A 268 -1.12 5.67 6.39
N ILE A 269 -1.53 5.26 5.19
CA ILE A 269 -0.57 5.03 4.09
C ILE A 269 0.14 6.32 3.66
N ARG A 270 1.39 6.19 3.22
CA ARG A 270 2.15 7.17 2.45
C ARG A 270 2.29 6.66 1.03
N VAL A 271 2.08 7.55 0.07
CA VAL A 271 2.17 7.26 -1.36
C VAL A 271 3.32 8.08 -1.93
N ASN A 272 4.30 7.39 -2.50
CA ASN A 272 5.48 8.02 -3.08
C ASN A 272 5.55 7.77 -4.58
N ARG A 273 5.82 8.83 -5.34
CA ARG A 273 5.94 8.80 -6.79
C ARG A 273 7.37 9.04 -7.20
N LEU A 274 7.87 8.24 -8.14
CA LEU A 274 9.19 8.45 -8.72
C LEU A 274 9.10 9.32 -9.98
N ARG A 275 9.96 10.35 -10.06
CA ARG A 275 10.22 11.11 -11.29
C ARG A 275 11.72 11.37 -11.43
N GLY A 276 12.31 10.87 -12.51
CA GLY A 276 13.75 10.88 -12.73
C GLY A 276 14.48 10.19 -11.58
N ASN A 277 15.15 10.99 -10.75
CA ASN A 277 15.92 10.55 -9.59
C ASN A 277 15.30 10.98 -8.24
N VAL A 278 14.06 11.48 -8.23
CA VAL A 278 13.39 12.00 -7.03
C VAL A 278 12.19 11.13 -6.70
N LEU A 279 12.20 10.60 -5.47
CA LEU A 279 11.03 9.98 -4.85
C LEU A 279 10.31 11.06 -4.04
N LYS A 280 9.08 11.40 -4.44
CA LYS A 280 8.29 12.47 -3.83
C LYS A 280 7.08 11.88 -3.12
N ASP A 281 6.86 12.27 -1.88
CA ASP A 281 5.60 12.02 -1.19
C ASP A 281 4.47 12.82 -1.86
N ILE A 282 3.45 12.11 -2.33
CA ILE A 282 2.27 12.67 -2.98
C ILE A 282 0.98 12.37 -2.21
N SER A 283 1.08 11.97 -0.94
CA SER A 283 -0.06 11.60 -0.08
C SER A 283 -1.06 12.74 0.16
N GLY A 284 -0.73 13.98 -0.21
CA GLY A 284 -1.62 15.14 -0.17
C GLY A 284 -2.23 15.53 -1.52
N GLU A 285 -1.88 14.84 -2.61
CA GLU A 285 -2.37 15.15 -3.96
C GLU A 285 -3.75 14.54 -4.23
N GLU A 286 -4.57 15.21 -5.05
CA GLU A 286 -5.95 14.76 -5.35
C GLU A 286 -5.97 13.44 -6.11
N ASP A 287 -4.96 13.17 -6.95
CA ASP A 287 -4.95 12.00 -7.82
C ASP A 287 -4.92 10.69 -7.03
N VAL A 288 -4.27 10.67 -5.85
CA VAL A 288 -4.19 9.49 -4.98
C VAL A 288 -5.33 9.42 -3.95
N ARG A 289 -6.27 10.37 -3.97
CA ARG A 289 -7.35 10.47 -2.97
C ARG A 289 -8.24 9.23 -2.91
N LYS A 290 -8.40 8.50 -4.02
CA LYS A 290 -9.16 7.23 -4.05
C LYS A 290 -8.48 6.17 -3.19
N LEU A 291 -7.16 6.04 -3.30
CA LEU A 291 -6.39 5.09 -2.51
C LEU A 291 -6.46 5.43 -1.02
N LEU A 292 -6.35 6.72 -0.66
CA LEU A 292 -6.51 7.17 0.73
C LEU A 292 -7.90 6.87 1.31
N LYS A 293 -8.96 6.96 0.48
CA LYS A 293 -10.32 6.58 0.91
C LYS A 293 -10.45 5.08 1.14
N ARG A 294 -9.79 4.24 0.33
CA ARG A 294 -9.76 2.78 0.52
C ARG A 294 -9.08 2.43 1.85
N ASP A 295 -7.93 3.05 2.12
CA ASP A 295 -7.19 2.89 3.38
C ASP A 295 -8.04 3.30 4.59
N LEU A 296 -8.69 4.47 4.53
CA LEU A 296 -9.59 4.89 5.60
C LEU A 296 -10.78 3.94 5.78
N ALA A 297 -11.40 3.48 4.69
CA ALA A 297 -12.52 2.54 4.75
C ALA A 297 -12.12 1.21 5.38
N ARG A 298 -10.89 0.75 5.14
CA ARG A 298 -10.32 -0.40 5.84
C ARG A 298 -10.21 -0.16 7.34
N MET A 299 -9.59 0.95 7.75
CA MET A 299 -9.45 1.29 9.18
C MET A 299 -10.81 1.37 9.89
N GLU A 300 -11.80 2.03 9.27
CA GLU A 300 -13.14 2.15 9.85
C GLU A 300 -13.88 0.82 9.92
N PHE A 301 -13.63 -0.08 8.97
CA PHE A 301 -14.20 -1.42 9.01
C PHE A 301 -13.52 -2.30 10.07
N GLU A 302 -12.21 -2.20 10.26
CA GLU A 302 -11.51 -2.87 11.36
C GLU A 302 -12.08 -2.41 12.72
N ALA A 303 -12.37 -1.11 12.89
CA ALA A 303 -13.07 -0.58 14.07
C ALA A 303 -14.54 -1.00 14.16
N LYS A 304 -15.20 -1.31 13.03
CA LYS A 304 -16.53 -1.93 13.04
C LYS A 304 -16.46 -3.35 13.64
N LEU A 305 -15.44 -4.12 13.26
CA LEU A 305 -15.21 -5.48 13.75
C LEU A 305 -14.77 -5.50 15.22
N ASN A 306 -13.92 -4.55 15.62
CA ASN A 306 -13.43 -4.41 16.98
C ASN A 306 -13.69 -3.00 17.52
N GLN A 307 -14.78 -2.84 18.27
CA GLN A 307 -15.19 -1.56 18.85
C GLN A 307 -14.21 -1.02 19.90
N ASP A 308 -13.36 -1.86 20.49
CA ASP A 308 -12.38 -1.39 21.48
C ASP A 308 -11.28 -0.54 20.85
N LEU A 309 -11.05 -0.62 19.53
CA LEU A 309 -10.13 0.25 18.81
C LEU A 309 -10.43 1.74 19.03
N TRP A 310 -11.69 2.11 19.26
CA TRP A 310 -12.05 3.50 19.56
C TRP A 310 -11.47 4.02 20.88
N LYS A 311 -10.95 3.15 21.75
CA LYS A 311 -10.29 3.52 23.02
C LYS A 311 -8.77 3.47 22.91
N GLU A 312 -8.24 2.99 21.79
CA GLU A 312 -6.80 2.81 21.59
C GLU A 312 -6.18 4.06 20.98
N ASN A 313 -5.15 4.59 21.65
CA ASN A 313 -4.49 5.81 21.21
C ASN A 313 -3.78 5.63 19.86
N GLY A 314 -3.21 4.45 19.59
CA GLY A 314 -2.61 4.12 18.30
C GLY A 314 -3.62 4.19 17.16
N PHE A 315 -4.79 3.57 17.32
CA PHE A 315 -5.89 3.63 16.36
C PHE A 315 -6.37 5.07 16.13
N LEU A 316 -6.72 5.79 17.21
CA LEU A 316 -7.23 7.17 17.11
C LEU A 316 -6.23 8.11 16.43
N ALA A 317 -4.93 7.96 16.70
CA ALA A 317 -3.90 8.76 16.06
C ALA A 317 -3.85 8.53 14.54
N GLY A 318 -3.78 7.26 14.12
CA GLY A 318 -3.74 6.90 12.70
C GLY A 318 -5.03 7.29 11.97
N TRP A 319 -6.19 7.04 12.57
CA TRP A 319 -7.49 7.37 11.99
C TRP A 319 -7.70 8.89 11.85
N VAL A 320 -7.34 9.70 12.85
CA VAL A 320 -7.39 11.17 12.75
C VAL A 320 -6.49 11.63 11.60
N ALA A 321 -5.30 11.07 11.47
CA ALA A 321 -4.36 11.44 10.41
C ALA A 321 -4.90 11.11 9.00
N ALA A 322 -5.50 9.93 8.82
CA ALA A 322 -6.16 9.54 7.57
C ALA A 322 -7.34 10.47 7.23
N LYS A 323 -8.22 10.73 8.21
CA LYS A 323 -9.35 11.66 8.08
C LYS A 323 -8.91 13.08 7.76
N GLN A 324 -7.87 13.57 8.42
CA GLN A 324 -7.31 14.91 8.24
C GLN A 324 -6.89 15.13 6.79
N ARG A 325 -6.15 14.20 6.17
CA ARG A 325 -5.77 14.28 4.75
C ARG A 325 -6.96 14.29 3.80
N LEU A 326 -8.04 13.63 4.19
CA LEU A 326 -9.29 13.61 3.43
C LEU A 326 -10.16 14.84 3.71
N GLY A 327 -9.69 15.84 4.47
CA GLY A 327 -10.44 17.04 4.79
C GLY A 327 -11.56 16.81 5.83
N GLN A 328 -11.51 15.70 6.55
CA GLN A 328 -12.45 15.27 7.59
C GLN A 328 -11.82 15.43 8.99
N GLY A 329 -10.96 16.45 9.15
CA GLY A 329 -10.21 16.66 10.39
C GLY A 329 -11.09 17.13 11.54
N GLU A 330 -12.06 18.00 11.29
CA GLU A 330 -12.89 18.60 12.35
C GLU A 330 -13.68 17.57 13.16
N ASP A 331 -14.38 16.66 12.48
CA ASP A 331 -15.16 15.58 13.08
C ASP A 331 -14.25 14.49 13.68
N ALA A 332 -13.14 14.18 13.01
CA ALA A 332 -12.18 13.21 13.52
C ALA A 332 -11.52 13.66 14.81
N TRP A 333 -11.05 14.91 14.87
CA TRP A 333 -10.46 15.48 16.08
C TRP A 333 -11.45 15.56 17.24
N GLN A 334 -12.72 15.88 16.96
CA GLN A 334 -13.74 15.85 18.01
C GLN A 334 -13.87 14.45 18.60
N THR A 335 -14.02 13.43 17.75
CA THR A 335 -14.16 12.03 18.19
C THR A 335 -12.92 11.57 18.96
N ALA A 336 -11.72 11.88 18.47
CA ALA A 336 -10.49 11.47 19.14
C ALA A 336 -10.34 12.14 20.51
N LEU A 337 -10.61 13.44 20.64
CA LEU A 337 -10.49 14.12 21.93
C LEU A 337 -11.47 13.60 22.99
N GLU A 338 -12.60 13.04 22.57
CA GLU A 338 -13.57 12.40 23.47
C GLU A 338 -13.11 11.01 23.94
N ASN A 339 -12.22 10.34 23.20
CA ASN A 339 -11.86 8.94 23.43
C ASN A 339 -10.38 8.68 23.76
N LEU A 340 -9.48 9.63 23.48
CA LEU A 340 -8.05 9.49 23.76
C LEU A 340 -7.82 9.20 25.24
N ASN A 341 -7.07 8.14 25.53
CA ASN A 341 -6.68 7.78 26.88
C ASN A 341 -5.54 8.70 27.35
N PRO A 342 -5.78 9.58 28.34
CA PRO A 342 -4.77 10.52 28.81
C PRO A 342 -3.66 9.88 29.65
N VAL A 343 -3.85 8.64 30.11
CA VAL A 343 -2.91 7.91 30.98
C VAL A 343 -2.16 6.84 30.17
N SER A 344 -1.60 7.25 29.02
CA SER A 344 -0.80 6.38 28.17
C SER A 344 0.65 6.31 28.63
N ASP A 345 1.26 5.12 28.50
CA ASP A 345 2.71 4.94 28.64
C ASP A 345 3.49 5.25 27.36
N PHE A 346 2.79 5.46 26.25
CA PHE A 346 3.34 5.85 24.95
C PHE A 346 3.17 7.34 24.68
N GLY A 347 4.07 7.90 23.87
CA GLY A 347 4.06 9.29 23.45
C GLY A 347 5.37 10.03 23.75
N PRO A 348 5.58 11.19 23.11
CA PRO A 348 6.76 12.00 23.34
C PRO A 348 6.82 12.51 24.78
N GLN A 349 8.04 12.63 25.28
CA GLN A 349 8.36 13.21 26.58
C GLN A 349 9.03 14.56 26.37
N THR A 350 8.93 15.43 27.37
CA THR A 350 9.72 16.66 27.48
C THR A 350 10.52 16.62 28.78
N CYS A 351 11.57 17.45 28.85
CA CYS A 351 12.26 17.66 30.09
C CYS A 351 11.67 18.87 30.82
N LYS A 352 11.36 18.74 32.11
CA LYS A 352 10.91 19.85 32.97
C LYS A 352 11.89 21.03 32.97
N THR A 353 13.17 20.76 32.71
CA THR A 353 14.23 21.78 32.67
C THR A 353 14.39 22.45 31.29
N GLY A 354 13.64 22.01 30.27
CA GLY A 354 13.73 22.48 28.89
C GLY A 354 14.93 21.94 28.10
N LYS A 355 15.72 21.04 28.70
CA LYS A 355 16.79 20.32 28.00
C LYS A 355 16.24 19.32 26.97
N PRO A 356 17.07 18.90 26.00
CA PRO A 356 16.78 17.73 25.19
C PRO A 356 16.46 16.52 26.07
N VAL A 357 15.56 15.64 25.59
CA VAL A 357 15.07 14.48 26.35
C VAL A 357 16.22 13.53 26.70
N GLU A 358 17.15 13.36 25.77
CA GLU A 358 18.37 12.55 25.90
C GLU A 358 19.31 13.03 27.03
N ASP A 359 19.24 14.32 27.39
CA ASP A 359 20.06 14.94 28.44
C ASP A 359 19.25 15.18 29.74
N CYS A 360 18.00 14.73 29.77
CA CYS A 360 17.10 14.96 30.90
C CYS A 360 17.26 13.87 31.96
N PRO A 361 17.45 14.22 33.24
CA PRO A 361 17.33 13.25 34.33
C PRO A 361 15.97 12.55 34.29
N PHE A 362 15.94 11.25 34.57
CA PHE A 362 14.71 10.45 34.47
C PHE A 362 13.56 11.02 35.31
N ASP A 363 13.85 11.51 36.52
CA ASP A 363 12.85 12.13 37.41
C ASP A 363 12.33 13.49 36.90
N ASP A 364 13.07 14.11 35.98
CA ASP A 364 12.72 15.38 35.34
C ASP A 364 12.04 15.18 33.98
N LEU A 365 11.90 13.94 33.50
CA LEU A 365 11.07 13.64 32.34
C LEU A 365 9.60 13.83 32.69
N GLU A 366 8.87 14.47 31.79
CA GLU A 366 7.43 14.61 31.85
C GLU A 366 6.81 14.16 30.52
N ARG A 367 5.62 13.57 30.58
CA ARG A 367 4.92 13.14 29.37
C ARG A 367 4.17 14.31 28.77
N VAL A 368 4.27 14.45 27.46
CA VAL A 368 3.40 15.36 26.72
C VAL A 368 1.99 14.75 26.71
N PRO A 369 0.93 15.50 27.08
CA PRO A 369 -0.43 14.98 26.98
C PRO A 369 -0.74 14.49 25.57
N VAL A 370 -1.32 13.29 25.44
CA VAL A 370 -1.47 12.59 24.14
C VAL A 370 -2.14 13.44 23.07
N ALA A 371 -3.16 14.22 23.42
CA ALA A 371 -3.84 15.11 22.48
C ALA A 371 -2.91 16.21 21.93
N LYS A 372 -2.07 16.79 22.79
CA LYS A 372 -1.06 17.78 22.39
C LYS A 372 0.04 17.13 21.56
N ALA A 373 0.49 15.94 21.96
CA ALA A 373 1.48 15.16 21.21
C ALA A 373 1.00 14.84 19.79
N LEU A 374 -0.26 14.39 19.63
CA LEU A 374 -0.86 14.13 18.33
C LEU A 374 -0.94 15.40 17.48
N ALA A 375 -1.35 16.53 18.07
CA ALA A 375 -1.46 17.78 17.33
C ALA A 375 -0.08 18.22 16.82
N GLN A 376 0.94 18.14 17.68
CA GLN A 376 2.31 18.51 17.30
C GLN A 376 2.83 17.57 16.20
N PHE A 377 2.63 16.26 16.39
CA PHE A 377 3.06 15.23 15.46
C PHE A 377 2.48 15.43 14.06
N LEU A 378 1.18 15.70 13.94
CA LEU A 378 0.52 15.94 12.66
C LEU A 378 0.93 17.28 12.02
N ALA A 379 1.16 18.33 12.82
CA ALA A 379 1.64 19.62 12.33
C ALA A 379 3.06 19.53 11.74
N GLU A 380 3.94 18.73 12.34
CA GLU A 380 5.32 18.58 11.91
C GLU A 380 5.48 17.67 10.67
N ARG A 381 4.50 16.82 10.36
CA ARG A 381 4.58 15.75 9.35
C ARG A 381 3.67 15.96 8.13
N ASP A 382 3.25 17.20 7.92
CA ASP A 382 2.49 17.64 6.75
C ASP A 382 1.17 16.87 6.54
N TYR A 383 0.40 16.68 7.62
CA TYR A 383 -0.96 16.12 7.55
C TYR A 383 -2.02 17.18 7.18
N GLY A 384 -1.60 18.32 6.63
CA GLY A 384 -2.47 19.45 6.32
C GLY A 384 -2.77 20.37 7.51
N GLU A 385 -3.56 21.42 7.27
CA GLU A 385 -3.87 22.43 8.29
C GLU A 385 -4.73 21.84 9.40
N LEU A 386 -4.21 21.86 10.63
CA LEU A 386 -4.96 21.43 11.81
C LEU A 386 -6.24 22.27 12.03
N PRO A 387 -7.37 21.63 12.40
CA PRO A 387 -8.58 22.37 12.76
C PRO A 387 -8.35 23.25 13.99
N PRO A 388 -9.15 24.32 14.22
CA PRO A 388 -8.97 25.24 15.34
C PRO A 388 -8.89 24.56 16.71
N LYS A 389 -9.69 23.50 16.93
CA LYS A 389 -9.65 22.71 18.18
C LYS A 389 -8.28 22.07 18.40
N ALA A 390 -7.72 21.43 17.38
CA ALA A 390 -6.40 20.81 17.45
C ALA A 390 -5.28 21.86 17.60
N ARG A 391 -5.35 22.98 16.87
CA ARG A 391 -4.39 24.08 17.00
C ARG A 391 -4.37 24.70 18.39
N ALA A 392 -5.49 24.72 19.09
CA ALA A 392 -5.56 25.22 20.46
C ALA A 392 -4.72 24.39 21.44
N LEU A 393 -4.48 23.10 21.15
CA LEU A 393 -3.66 22.20 21.98
C LEU A 393 -2.16 22.52 21.91
N LEU A 394 -1.73 23.28 20.89
CA LEU A 394 -0.34 23.68 20.69
C LEU A 394 0.05 24.97 21.43
N LYS A 395 -0.93 25.68 21.99
CA LYS A 395 -0.73 26.87 22.83
C LYS A 395 -0.55 26.45 24.28
#